data_AF-A0A4Y2E018-F1
#
_entry.id   AF-A0A4Y2E018-F1
#
_cell.length_a   1.000
_cell.length_b   1.000
_cell.length_c   1.000
_cell.angle_alpha   90.00
_cell.angle_beta   90.00
_cell.angle_gamma   90.00
#
_symmetry.space_group_name_H-M   'P 1'
#
loop_
_entity.id
_entity.type
_entity.pdbx_description
1 polymer ?
#
loop_
_entity_poly.entity_id
_entity_poly.type
_entity_poly.pdbx_seq_one_letter_code
_entity_poly.pdbx_strand_id
1 'polypeptide(L)'
;METDISVEALTMTNEDRWYLSKIQDAQLEDTDIRPILKMKLNSADRPSLQEITCESPATKRYFALWNSLYLKDTVLYRKWEN
;
A
#
# COMPACT_ATOMS: atom_id res chain seq x y z
N MET A 1 20.98 19.01 11.90
CA MET A 1 20.65 17.87 11.02
C MET A 1 19.48 18.30 10.18
N GLU A 2 19.80 18.84 9.01
CA GLU A 2 18.80 19.29 8.04
C GLU A 2 18.17 18.03 7.43
N THR A 3 16.86 17.91 7.58
CA THR A 3 16.07 16.94 6.84
C THR A 3 16.13 17.34 5.38
N ASP A 4 16.85 16.56 4.58
CA ASP A 4 16.85 16.63 3.12
C ASP A 4 15.48 16.12 2.64
N ILE A 5 14.47 17.00 2.73
CA ILE A 5 13.14 16.75 2.21
C ILE A 5 13.25 16.99 0.70
N SER A 6 13.35 15.91 -0.07
CA SER A 6 13.42 15.94 -1.53
C SER A 6 12.42 16.94 -2.11
N VAL A 7 12.91 17.87 -2.93
CA VAL A 7 12.17 18.99 -3.54
C VAL A 7 10.93 18.53 -4.33
N GLU A 8 10.89 17.28 -4.80
CA GLU A 8 9.71 16.68 -5.44
C GLU A 8 8.49 16.52 -4.51
N ALA A 9 8.70 16.34 -3.20
CA ALA A 9 7.61 16.31 -2.23
C ALA A 9 6.93 17.68 -2.07
N LEU A 10 7.61 18.75 -2.50
CA LEU A 10 7.14 20.14 -2.36
C LEU A 10 6.18 20.57 -3.49
N THR A 11 6.05 19.80 -4.57
CA THR A 11 5.25 20.14 -5.77
C THR A 11 4.05 19.23 -6.00
N MET A 12 3.43 18.71 -4.94
CA MET A 12 2.15 17.98 -5.07
C MET A 12 0.99 18.96 -5.06
N THR A 13 0.21 19.02 -6.14
CA THR A 13 -0.92 19.96 -6.23
C THR A 13 -2.03 19.57 -5.24
N ASN A 14 -2.94 20.51 -4.97
CA ASN A 14 -4.10 20.22 -4.13
C ASN A 14 -4.99 19.13 -4.76
N GLU A 15 -5.06 19.09 -6.09
CA GLU A 15 -5.80 18.08 -6.85
C GLU A 15 -5.13 16.70 -6.70
N ASP A 16 -3.81 16.61 -6.85
CA ASP A 16 -3.07 15.34 -6.68
C ASP A 16 -3.31 14.73 -5.29
N ARG A 17 -3.27 15.57 -4.24
CA ARG A 17 -3.59 15.15 -2.87
C ARG A 17 -5.02 14.63 -2.74
N TRP A 18 -5.98 15.30 -3.35
CA TRP A 18 -7.37 14.87 -3.31
C TRP A 18 -7.57 13.53 -4.03
N TYR A 19 -7.02 13.36 -5.22
CA TYR A 19 -7.08 12.10 -5.97
C TYR A 19 -6.43 10.95 -5.19
N LEU A 20 -5.25 11.20 -4.62
CA LEU A 20 -4.54 10.20 -3.82
C LEU A 20 -5.36 9.76 -2.60
N SER A 21 -5.98 10.71 -1.89
CA SER A 21 -6.89 10.40 -0.76
C SER A 21 -8.06 9.53 -1.22
N LYS A 22 -8.64 9.79 -2.40
CA LYS A 22 -9.73 8.95 -2.93
C LYS A 22 -9.27 7.52 -3.26
N ILE A 23 -8.07 7.36 -3.78
CA ILE A 23 -7.51 6.03 -4.05
C ILE A 23 -7.24 5.29 -2.74
N GLN A 24 -6.65 5.96 -1.76
CA GLN A 24 -6.40 5.38 -0.45
C GLN A 24 -7.70 4.93 0.24
N ASP A 25 -8.72 5.78 0.23
CA ASP A 25 -10.03 5.46 0.79
C ASP A 25 -10.63 4.23 0.09
N ALA A 26 -10.59 4.18 -1.24
CA ALA A 26 -11.10 3.04 -2.01
C ALA A 26 -10.38 1.73 -1.66
N GLN A 27 -9.05 1.77 -1.46
CA GLN A 27 -8.28 0.60 -1.04
C GLN A 27 -8.58 0.16 0.39
N LEU A 28 -8.92 1.10 1.28
CA LEU A 28 -9.31 0.81 2.65
C LEU A 28 -10.74 0.26 2.77
N GLU A 29 -11.62 0.60 1.83
CA GLU A 29 -12.98 0.03 1.74
C GLU A 29 -12.98 -1.36 1.09
N ASP A 30 -12.04 -1.66 0.21
CA ASP A 30 -11.89 -2.98 -0.40
C ASP A 30 -11.48 -4.03 0.65
N THR A 31 -12.33 -5.02 0.87
CA THR A 31 -12.14 -6.05 1.92
C THR A 31 -10.94 -6.96 1.66
N ASP A 32 -10.55 -7.16 0.40
CA ASP A 32 -9.43 -8.04 0.02
C ASP A 32 -8.10 -7.27 -0.05
N ILE A 33 -8.13 -5.96 -0.27
CA ILE A 33 -6.94 -5.09 -0.33
C ILE A 33 -6.61 -4.49 1.04
N ARG A 34 -7.63 -4.07 1.81
CA ARG A 34 -7.47 -3.41 3.12
C ARG A 34 -6.54 -4.15 4.08
N PRO A 35 -6.60 -5.49 4.24
CA PRO A 35 -5.70 -6.20 5.15
C PRO A 35 -4.22 -6.02 4.77
N ILE A 36 -3.94 -6.07 3.47
CA ILE A 36 -2.57 -5.97 2.92
C ILE A 36 -2.03 -4.55 3.05
N LEU A 37 -2.88 -3.56 2.74
CA LEU A 37 -2.54 -2.15 2.92
C LEU A 37 -2.19 -1.86 4.38
N LYS A 38 -3.05 -2.30 5.33
CA LYS A 38 -2.77 -2.14 6.77
C LYS A 38 -1.47 -2.81 7.19
N MET A 39 -1.20 -4.03 6.71
CA MET A 39 0.05 -4.72 7.04
C MET A 39 1.27 -3.98 6.49
N LYS A 40 1.27 -3.52 5.24
CA LYS A 40 2.42 -2.76 4.70
C LYS A 40 2.62 -1.40 5.39
N LEU A 41 1.55 -0.77 5.86
CA LEU A 41 1.64 0.48 6.64
C LEU A 41 2.25 0.23 8.03
N ASN A 42 1.96 -0.92 8.64
CA ASN A 42 2.42 -1.26 9.99
C ASN A 42 3.80 -1.95 10.02
N SER A 43 4.17 -2.67 8.95
CA SER A 43 5.43 -3.43 8.87
C SER A 43 5.94 -3.55 7.44
N ALA A 44 7.26 -3.49 7.28
CA ALA A 44 7.93 -3.82 6.03
C ALA A 44 8.00 -5.34 5.78
N ASP A 45 7.94 -6.13 6.86
CA ASP A 45 8.08 -7.58 6.80
C ASP A 45 6.80 -8.26 6.34
N ARG A 46 6.97 -9.39 5.64
CA ARG A 46 5.85 -10.22 5.21
C ARG A 46 5.16 -10.81 6.45
N PRO A 47 3.81 -10.79 6.53
CA PRO A 47 3.08 -11.39 7.63
C PRO A 47 3.30 -12.90 7.70
N SER A 48 3.07 -13.45 8.89
CA SER A 48 3.21 -14.87 9.16
C SER A 48 2.19 -15.70 8.37
N LEU A 49 2.50 -16.98 8.15
CA LEU A 49 1.58 -17.88 7.46
C LEU A 49 0.23 -18.01 8.20
N GLN A 50 0.23 -17.96 9.54
CA GLN A 50 -0.99 -18.07 10.34
C GLN A 50 -1.93 -16.89 10.09
N GLU A 51 -1.39 -15.67 10.10
CA GLU A 51 -2.15 -14.46 9.77
C GLU A 51 -2.73 -14.54 8.36
N ILE A 52 -1.94 -15.00 7.38
CA ILE A 52 -2.40 -15.17 6.00
C ILE A 52 -3.47 -16.27 5.89
N THR A 53 -3.39 -17.36 6.68
CA THR A 53 -4.34 -18.49 6.57
C THR A 53 -5.76 -18.14 7.01
N CYS A 54 -5.93 -17.18 7.92
CA CYS A 54 -7.24 -16.70 8.36
C CYS A 54 -7.93 -15.77 7.33
N GLU A 55 -7.19 -15.30 6.33
CA GLU A 55 -7.69 -14.32 5.35
C GLU A 55 -8.49 -14.96 4.20
N SER A 56 -9.21 -14.11 3.47
CA SER A 56 -10.02 -14.51 2.31
C SER A 56 -9.14 -15.16 1.21
N PRO A 57 -9.69 -16.06 0.37
CA PRO A 57 -8.97 -16.59 -0.78
C PRO A 57 -8.44 -15.52 -1.73
N ALA A 58 -9.12 -14.39 -1.88
CA ALA A 58 -8.69 -13.29 -2.74
C ALA A 58 -7.55 -12.50 -2.09
N THR A 59 -7.65 -12.17 -0.79
CA THR A 59 -6.56 -11.56 -0.02
C THR A 59 -5.29 -12.42 -0.08
N LYS A 60 -5.42 -13.74 0.07
CA LYS A 60 -4.30 -14.69 -0.06
C LYS A 60 -3.57 -14.60 -1.41
N ARG A 61 -4.30 -14.38 -2.51
CA ARG A 61 -3.69 -14.19 -3.86
C ARG A 61 -2.87 -12.92 -3.90
N TYR A 62 -3.36 -11.84 -3.31
CA TYR A 62 -2.59 -10.60 -3.23
C TYR A 62 -1.39 -10.73 -2.27
N PHE A 63 -1.47 -11.52 -1.19
CA PHE A 63 -0.30 -11.86 -0.37
C PHE A 63 0.76 -12.66 -1.12
N ALA A 64 0.38 -13.49 -2.09
CA ALA A 64 1.35 -14.15 -2.97
C ALA A 64 2.15 -13.13 -3.81
N LEU A 65 1.56 -11.96 -4.06
CA LEU A 65 2.18 -10.84 -4.78
C LEU A 65 2.95 -9.88 -3.86
N TRP A 66 3.12 -10.18 -2.56
CA TRP A 66 3.69 -9.26 -1.56
C TRP A 66 4.96 -8.54 -1.99
N ASN A 67 5.89 -9.24 -2.64
CA ASN A 67 7.18 -8.69 -3.09
C ASN A 67 7.04 -7.73 -4.28
N SER A 68 5.96 -7.87 -5.06
CA SER A 68 5.63 -6.95 -6.16
C SER A 68 4.81 -5.75 -5.70
N LEU A 69 4.29 -5.77 -4.47
CA LEU A 69 3.49 -4.70 -3.91
C LEU A 69 4.38 -3.71 -3.15
N TYR A 70 4.14 -2.41 -3.30
CA TYR A 70 4.87 -1.37 -2.56
C TYR A 70 3.96 -0.21 -2.20
N LEU A 71 4.33 0.55 -1.18
CA LEU A 71 3.63 1.76 -0.79
C LEU A 71 4.30 2.97 -1.41
N LYS A 72 3.49 3.88 -1.93
CA LYS A 72 3.90 5.23 -2.29
C LYS A 72 2.80 6.19 -1.83
N ASP A 73 3.17 7.20 -1.06
CA ASP A 73 2.24 8.19 -0.51
C ASP A 73 1.01 7.56 0.17
N THR A 74 1.23 6.50 0.95
CA THR A 74 0.19 5.69 1.66
C THR A 74 -0.76 4.88 0.78
N VAL A 75 -0.60 4.90 -0.54
CA VAL A 75 -1.35 4.08 -1.49
C VAL A 75 -0.55 2.85 -1.89
N LEU A 76 -1.25 1.72 -2.03
CA LEU A 76 -0.67 0.45 -2.45
C LEU A 76 -0.57 0.36 -3.97
N TYR A 77 0.63 0.13 -4.49
CA TYR A 77 0.90 -0.06 -5.90
C TYR A 77 1.42 -1.47 -6.16
N ARG A 78 1.17 -1.97 -7.38
CA ARG A 78 1.75 -3.21 -7.90
C ARG A 78 2.79 -2.87 -8.95
N LYS A 79 4.01 -3.36 -8.75
CA LYS A 79 5.04 -3.42 -9.78
C LYS A 79 4.70 -4.56 -10.73
N TRP A 80 4.62 -4.27 -12.02
CA TRP A 80 4.62 -5.29 -13.05
C TRP A 80 6.06 -5.71 -13.33
N GLU A 81 6.31 -7.01 -13.40
CA GLU A 81 7.59 -7.50 -13.93
C GLU A 81 7.67 -7.10 -15.41
N ASN A 82 8.85 -6.61 -15.82
CA ASN A 82 9.17 -6.26 -17.20
C ASN A 82 9.78 -7.47 -17.90
#